data_AF-A0A1W2DN37-F1
#
_entry.id   AF-A0A1W2DN37-F1
#
_cell.length_a   1.000
_cell.length_b   1.000
_cell.length_c   1.000
_cell.angle_alpha   90.00
_cell.angle_beta   90.00
_cell.angle_gamma   90.00
#
_symmetry.space_group_name_H-M   'P 1'
#
loop_
_entity.id
_entity.type
_entity.pdbx_description
1 polymer ?
#
loop_
_entity_poly.entity_id
_entity_poly.type
_entity_poly.pdbx_seq_one_letter_code
_entity_poly.pdbx_strand_id
1 'polypeptide(L)' 'MSFTTQRNPARLDDETVLYEAVTALAREGYGRDVIEKALIAYAPVDLDLLADCYVRVLRDITREAASLAARVA' A
#
# COMPACT_ATOMS: atom_id res chain seq x y z
N MET A 1 30.73 23.13 11.91
CA MET A 1 29.89 23.07 10.68
C MET A 1 28.98 21.86 10.83
N SER A 2 27.72 22.07 11.19
CA SER A 2 26.75 20.99 11.32
C SER A 2 26.25 20.64 9.93
N PHE A 3 26.67 19.49 9.41
CA PHE A 3 26.04 18.90 8.23
C PHE A 3 24.67 18.39 8.67
N THR A 4 23.64 19.23 8.62
CA THR A 4 22.27 18.74 8.58
C THR A 4 22.11 18.05 7.24
N THR A 5 22.47 16.76 7.19
CA THR A 5 22.03 15.84 6.15
C THR A 5 20.52 15.88 6.20
N GLN A 6 19.94 16.76 5.41
CA GLN A 6 18.51 16.80 5.14
C GLN A 6 18.24 15.44 4.52
N ARG A 7 17.75 14.50 5.34
CA ARG A 7 17.33 13.17 4.87
C ARG A 7 16.27 13.47 3.81
N ASN A 8 16.65 13.34 2.55
CA ASN A 8 15.67 13.30 1.48
C ASN A 8 14.71 12.17 1.88
N PRO A 9 13.40 12.43 2.10
CA PRO A 9 12.50 11.38 2.51
C PRO A 9 12.64 10.24 1.51
N ALA A 10 12.86 9.03 2.00
CA ALA A 10 12.96 7.85 1.15
C ALA A 10 11.67 7.81 0.34
N ARG A 11 11.79 8.00 -0.98
CA ARG A 11 10.64 7.89 -1.87
C ARG A 11 10.16 6.45 -1.82
N LEU A 12 8.86 6.27 -1.72
CA LEU A 12 8.24 4.96 -1.69
C LEU A 12 7.90 4.54 -3.12
N ASP A 13 8.93 4.44 -3.97
CA ASP A 13 8.78 4.05 -5.37
C ASP A 13 9.07 2.55 -5.60
N ASP A 14 9.42 1.81 -4.54
CA ASP A 14 9.58 0.36 -4.62
C ASP A 14 8.20 -0.31 -4.61
N GLU A 15 7.84 -0.91 -5.75
CA GLU A 15 6.56 -1.60 -5.96
C GLU A 15 6.30 -2.68 -4.90
N THR A 16 7.33 -3.42 -4.49
CA THR A 16 7.18 -4.53 -3.53
C THR A 16 6.83 -3.97 -2.15
N VAL A 17 7.57 -2.95 -1.71
CA VAL A 17 7.33 -2.30 -0.40
C VAL A 17 5.97 -1.61 -0.40
N LEU A 18 5.60 -0.93 -1.48
CA LEU A 18 4.30 -0.27 -1.61
C LEU A 18 3.16 -1.28 -1.58
N TYR A 19 3.31 -2.40 -2.30
CA TYR A 19 2.34 -3.49 -2.30
C TYR A 19 2.14 -4.07 -0.90
N GLU A 20 3.22 -4.34 -0.15
CA GLU A 20 3.12 -4.85 1.22
C GLU A 20 2.44 -3.87 2.17
N ALA A 21 2.79 -2.58 2.08
CA ALA A 21 2.18 -1.52 2.89
C ALA A 21 0.68 -1.41 2.62
N VAL A 22 0.28 -1.36 1.35
CA VAL A 22 -1.14 -1.31 0.95
C VAL A 22 -1.88 -2.57 1.37
N THR A 23 -1.25 -3.75 1.25
CA THR A 23 -1.84 -5.02 1.70
C THR A 23 -2.12 -5.03 3.19
N ALA A 24 -1.15 -4.60 4.00
CA ALA A 24 -1.30 -4.53 5.45
C ALA A 24 -2.47 -3.61 5.85
N LEU A 25 -2.49 -2.40 5.29
CA LEU A 25 -3.54 -1.43 5.59
C LEU A 25 -4.92 -1.86 5.09
N ALA A 26 -5.00 -2.48 3.91
CA ALA A 26 -6.27 -2.99 3.38
C ALA A 26 -6.81 -4.16 4.23
N ARG A 27 -5.93 -5.03 4.75
CA ARG A 27 -6.31 -6.11 5.67
C ARG A 27 -6.77 -5.62 7.03
N GLU A 28 -6.26 -4.48 7.49
CA GLU A 28 -6.77 -3.78 8.68
C GLU A 28 -8.14 -3.12 8.44
N GLY A 29 -8.61 -3.06 7.19
CA GLY A 29 -9.92 -2.53 6.82
C GLY A 29 -9.91 -1.03 6.51
N TYR A 30 -8.74 -0.41 6.32
CA TYR A 30 -8.70 0.98 5.90
C TYR A 30 -9.18 1.16 4.45
N GLY A 31 -9.98 2.21 4.25
CA GLY A 31 -10.43 2.62 2.93
C GLY A 31 -9.29 3.17 2.07
N ARG A 32 -9.47 3.13 0.75
CA ARG A 32 -8.51 3.64 -0.24
C ARG A 32 -8.05 5.06 0.08
N ASP A 33 -8.99 5.95 0.39
CA ASP A 33 -8.75 7.36 0.63
C ASP A 33 -7.88 7.60 1.87
N VAL A 34 -8.05 6.78 2.91
CA VAL A 34 -7.24 6.83 4.13
C VAL A 34 -5.81 6.36 3.85
N ILE A 35 -5.68 5.23 3.13
CA ILE A 35 -4.38 4.65 2.76
C ILE A 35 -3.59 5.63 1.89
N GLU A 36 -4.23 6.21 0.88
CA GLU A 36 -3.61 7.18 -0.03
C GLU A 36 -3.13 8.43 0.72
N LYS A 37 -3.98 9.01 1.57
CA LYS A 37 -3.60 10.17 2.40
C LYS A 37 -2.44 9.86 3.34
N ALA A 38 -2.45 8.68 3.97
CA ALA A 38 -1.38 8.27 4.87
C ALA A 38 -0.06 8.15 4.09
N LEU A 39 -0.04 7.42 2.98
CA LEU A 39 1.18 7.18 2.21
C LEU A 39 1.77 8.48 1.65
N ILE A 40 0.94 9.36 1.09
CA ILE A 40 1.38 10.68 0.58
C ILE A 40 1.92 11.57 1.71
N ALA A 41 1.34 11.50 2.91
CA ALA A 41 1.77 12.31 4.05
C ALA A 41 3.14 11.87 4.61
N TYR A 42 3.44 10.57 4.57
CA TYR A 42 4.68 10.02 5.14
C TYR A 42 5.84 9.96 4.15
N ALA A 43 5.57 9.74 2.86
CA ALA A 43 6.60 9.63 1.83
C ALA A 43 6.11 10.16 0.48
N PRO A 44 7.00 10.73 -0.35
CA PRO A 44 6.69 10.91 -1.76
C PRO A 44 6.47 9.54 -2.38
N VAL A 45 5.27 9.30 -2.90
CA VAL A 45 4.85 8.05 -3.53
C VAL A 45 4.40 8.34 -4.96
N ASP A 46 4.67 7.41 -5.88
CA ASP A 46 4.09 7.45 -7.21
C ASP A 46 2.60 7.04 -7.13
N LEU A 47 1.71 7.94 -7.56
CA LEU A 47 0.26 7.74 -7.47
C LEU A 47 -0.25 6.69 -8.45
N ASP A 48 0.40 6.55 -9.61
CA ASP A 48 0.04 5.54 -10.60
C ASP A 48 0.43 4.16 -10.07
N LEU A 49 1.64 4.05 -9.50
CA LEU A 49 2.09 2.84 -8.83
C LEU A 49 1.19 2.45 -7.66
N LEU A 50 0.78 3.42 -6.84
CA LEU A 50 -0.13 3.21 -5.73
C LEU A 50 -1.50 2.68 -6.20
N ALA A 51 -2.05 3.27 -7.26
CA ALA A 51 -3.32 2.83 -7.83
C ALA A 51 -3.23 1.37 -8.34
N ASP A 52 -2.16 1.01 -9.03
CA ASP A 52 -1.93 -0.35 -9.52
C ASP A 52 -1.76 -1.35 -8.37
N CYS A 53 -0.96 -1.01 -7.34
CA CYS A 53 -0.83 -1.82 -6.13
C CYS A 53 -2.20 -2.03 -5.47
N TYR A 54 -3.01 -0.98 -5.34
CA TYR A 54 -4.32 -1.07 -4.70
C TYR A 54 -5.28 -2.01 -5.43
N VAL A 55 -5.36 -1.92 -6.76
CA VAL A 55 -6.20 -2.80 -7.58
C VAL A 55 -5.77 -4.26 -7.42
N ARG A 56 -4.46 -4.52 -7.42
CA ARG A 56 -3.92 -5.88 -7.21
C ARG A 56 -4.25 -6.42 -5.84
N VAL A 57 -4.07 -5.63 -4.79
CA VAL A 57 -4.37 -6.02 -3.40
C VAL A 57 -5.85 -6.38 -3.24
N LEU A 58 -6.76 -5.54 -3.75
CA LEU A 58 -8.20 -5.82 -3.67
C LEU A 58 -8.58 -7.10 -4.41
N ARG A 59 -8.00 -7.32 -5.59
CA ARG A 59 -8.22 -8.54 -6.37
C ARG A 59 -7.74 -9.78 -5.61
N ASP A 60 -6.58 -9.69 -4.96
CA ASP A 60 -5.98 -10.79 -4.21
C ASP A 60 -6.78 -11.12 -2.95
N ILE A 61 -7.18 -10.12 -2.16
CA ILE A 61 -8.03 -10.29 -0.98
C ILE A 61 -9.38 -10.92 -1.38
N THR A 62 -9.99 -10.44 -2.47
CA THR A 62 -11.27 -10.99 -2.95
C THR A 62 -11.12 -12.45 -3.41
N ARG A 63 -10.02 -12.78 -4.10
CA ARG A 63 -9.71 -14.15 -4.51
C ARG A 63 -9.49 -15.07 -3.30
N GLU A 64 -8.73 -14.62 -2.30
CA GLU A 64 -8.52 -15.33 -1.04
C GLU A 64 -9.85 -15.62 -0.34
N ALA A 65 -10.71 -14.61 -0.18
CA ALA A 65 -12.03 -14.75 0.43
C ALA A 65 -12.92 -15.75 -0.33
N ALA A 66 -12.96 -15.66 -1.66
CA ALA A 66 -13.71 -16.60 -2.49
C ALA A 66 -13.21 -18.05 -2.35
N SER A 67 -11.88 -18.22 -2.31
CA SER A 67 -11.26 -19.54 -2.12
C SER A 67 -11.58 -20.15 -0.74
N LEU A 68 -11.61 -19.32 0.31
CA LEU A 68 -11.98 -19.74 1.66
C LEU A 68 -13.44 -20.18 1.71
N ALA A 69 -14.35 -19.40 1.11
CA ALA A 69 -15.77 -19.74 1.04
C ALA A 69 -16.00 -21.08 0.32
N ALA A 70 -15.30 -21.32 -0.78
CA ALA A 70 -15.39 -22.57 -1.54
C ALA A 70 -14.88 -23.81 -0.79
N ARG A 71 -14.02 -23.64 0.23
CA ARG A 71 -13.51 -24.76 1.05
C ARG A 71 -14.45 -25.15 2.19
N VAL A 72 -15.40 -24.28 2.55
CA VAL A 72 -16.32 -24.46 3.68
C VAL A 72 -17.71 -24.91 3.20
N ALA A 73 -18.05 -24.67 1.93
CA ALA A 73 -19.27 -25.15 1.26
C ALA A 73 -19.17 -26.64 0.87
#